data_AF-A0A4Y7X8B3-F1
#
_entry.id   AF-A0A4Y7X8B3-F1
#
_cell.length_a   1.000
_cell.length_b   1.000
_cell.length_c   1.000
_cell.angle_alpha   90.00
_cell.angle_beta   90.00
_cell.angle_gamma   90.00
#
_symmetry.space_group_name_H-M   'P 1'
#
loop_
_entity.id
_entity.type
_entity.pdbx_description
1 polymer ?
#
loop_
_entity_poly.entity_id
_entity_poly.type
_entity_poly.pdbx_seq_one_letter_code
_entity_poly.pdbx_strand_id
1 'polypeptide(L)' 'MAKEMHQFINRSGDKLELACIVDGTSELPIYKEILLPCGRTAKPQIAKALAQIFIVYRRDKWYLLG' A
#
# COMPACT_ATOMS: atom_id res chain seq x y z
N MET A 1 -8.45 9.48 10.41
CA MET A 1 -8.06 8.53 9.34
C MET A 1 -8.76 8.92 8.06
N ALA A 2 -8.01 9.03 6.97
CA ALA A 2 -8.52 9.36 5.63
C ALA A 2 -8.37 8.13 4.71
N LYS A 3 -9.24 8.04 3.71
CA LYS A 3 -9.14 7.04 2.64
C LYS A 3 -8.55 7.73 1.42
N GLU A 4 -7.38 7.29 0.98
CA GLU A 4 -6.64 7.88 -0.14
C GLU A 4 -6.36 6.83 -1.20
N MET A 5 -6.40 7.20 -2.48
CA MET A 5 -6.05 6.28 -3.56
C MET A 5 -4.56 6.40 -3.86
N HIS A 6 -3.88 5.25 -3.94
CA HIS A 6 -2.45 5.18 -4.18
C HIS A 6 -2.13 4.11 -5.23
N GLN A 7 -1.09 4.35 -6.02
CA GLN A 7 -0.63 3.38 -7.00
C GLN A 7 0.41 2.43 -6.40
N PHE A 8 0.24 1.15 -6.70
CA PHE A 8 1.21 0.11 -6.38
C PHE A 8 1.75 -0.49 -7.68
N ILE A 9 3.02 -0.91 -7.67
CA ILE A 9 3.67 -1.59 -8.78
C ILE A 9 4.23 -2.94 -8.34
N ASN A 10 4.11 -3.95 -9.19
CA ASN A 10 4.78 -5.24 -8.96
C ASN A 10 6.12 -5.33 -9.72
N ARG A 11 6.80 -6.47 -9.60
CA ARG A 11 8.07 -6.72 -10.29
C ARG A 11 7.95 -6.75 -11.81
N SER A 12 6.79 -7.11 -12.34
CA SER A 12 6.52 -7.16 -13.78
C SER A 12 6.27 -5.77 -14.38
N GLY A 13 6.11 -4.73 -13.53
CA GLY A 13 5.78 -3.37 -13.96
C GLY A 13 4.27 -3.10 -14.05
N ASP A 14 3.43 -4.07 -13.66
CA ASP A 14 1.98 -3.88 -13.60
C ASP A 14 1.65 -2.87 -12.50
N LYS A 15 0.69 -1.99 -12.78
CA LYS A 15 0.22 -0.97 -11.85
C LYS A 15 -1.19 -1.30 -11.34
N LEU A 16 -1.42 -1.06 -10.06
CA LEU A 16 -2.70 -1.27 -9.41
C LEU A 16 -3.00 -0.10 -8.48
N GLU A 17 -4.15 0.52 -8.66
CA GLU A 17 -4.63 1.57 -7.78
C GLU A 17 -5.41 0.95 -6.61
N LEU A 18 -5.01 1.26 -5.38
CA LEU A 18 -5.62 0.73 -4.17
C LEU A 18 -5.98 1.86 -3.22
N ALA A 19 -7.08 1.69 -2.50
CA ALA A 19 -7.45 2.61 -1.44
C ALA A 19 -6.67 2.27 -0.17
N CYS A 20 -5.91 3.24 0.33
CA CYS A 20 -5.18 3.19 1.59
C CYS A 20 -5.96 3.93 2.67
N ILE A 21 -6.05 3.34 3.86
CA ILE A 21 -6.51 4.01 5.07
C ILE A 21 -5.26 4.57 5.75
N VAL A 22 -5.14 5.89 5.70
CA VAL A 22 -3.98 6.64 6.19
C VAL A 22 -4.37 7.41 7.44
N ASP A 23 -3.48 7.40 8.42
CA ASP A 23 -3.60 8.25 9.60
C ASP A 23 -2.85 9.56 9.35
N GLY A 24 -3.61 10.65 9.19
CA GLY A 24 -3.10 11.99 8.88
C GLY A 24 -2.79 12.84 10.11
N THR A 25 -2.77 12.26 11.31
CA THR A 25 -2.46 12.98 12.56
C THR A 25 -0.95 13.20 12.75
N SER A 26 -0.12 12.61 11.90
CA SER A 26 1.34 12.75 11.92
C SER A 26 1.82 13.50 10.68
N GLU A 27 2.95 14.22 10.81
CA GLU A 27 3.57 14.94 9.68
C GLU A 27 3.92 14.01 8.50
N LEU A 28 4.09 12.72 8.76
CA LEU A 28 4.25 11.69 7.75
C LEU A 28 3.00 10.79 7.69
N PRO A 29 2.51 10.46 6.48
CA PRO A 29 1.35 9.59 6.32
C PRO A 29 1.63 8.19 6.89
N ILE A 30 0.87 7.77 7.90
CA ILE A 30 0.96 6.42 8.45
C ILE A 30 -0.11 5.55 7.80
N TYR A 31 0.32 4.64 6.93
CA TYR A 31 -0.56 3.66 6.29
C TYR A 31 -0.98 2.60 7.32
N LYS A 32 -2.28 2.50 7.61
CA LYS A 32 -2.83 1.53 8.58
C LYS A 32 -3.33 0.27 7.89
N GLU A 33 -4.08 0.44 6.80
CA GLU A 33 -4.69 -0.64 6.04
C GLU A 33 -4.76 -0.30 4.55
N ILE A 34 -4.78 -1.32 3.71
CA ILE A 34 -4.92 -1.18 2.25
C ILE A 34 -6.07 -2.08 1.79
N LEU A 35 -7.08 -1.50 1.14
CA LEU A 35 -8.23 -2.21 0.63
C LEU A 35 -7.88 -2.89 -0.69
N LEU A 36 -7.90 -4.22 -0.69
CA LEU A 36 -7.65 -5.04 -1.86
C LEU A 36 -8.88 -5.09 -2.77
N PRO A 37 -8.71 -5.39 -4.07
CA PRO A 37 -9.84 -5.51 -5.01
C PRO A 37 -10.86 -6.60 -4.64
N CYS A 38 -10.47 -7.56 -3.79
CA CYS A 38 -11.38 -8.60 -3.27
C CYS A 38 -12.23 -8.14 -2.07
N GLY A 39 -12.18 -6.86 -1.69
CA GLY A 39 -12.91 -6.29 -0.56
C GLY A 39 -12.29 -6.57 0.82
N ARG A 40 -11.16 -7.29 0.88
CA ARG A 40 -10.41 -7.53 2.12
C ARG A 40 -9.39 -6.42 2.35
N THR A 41 -9.03 -6.19 3.61
CA THR A 41 -7.90 -5.31 3.95
C THR A 41 -6.60 -6.10 4.11
N ALA A 42 -5.50 -5.48 3.73
CA ALA A 42 -4.14 -5.95 3.98
C ALA A 42 -3.43 -4.94 4.89
N LYS A 43 -2.62 -5.45 5.82
CA LYS A 43 -1.70 -4.61 6.59
C LYS A 43 -0.49 -4.25 5.72
N PRO A 44 -0.14 -2.95 5.59
CA PRO A 44 1.07 -2.53 4.91
C PRO A 44 2.31 -3.07 5.65
N GLN A 45 3.30 -3.49 4.88
CA GLN A 45 4.60 -3.94 5.39
C GLN A 45 5.68 -2.98 4.91
N ILE A 46 6.74 -2.82 5.71
CA ILE A 46 7.84 -1.90 5.40
C ILE A 46 9.08 -2.69 5.00
N ALA A 47 9.52 -2.53 3.76
CA ALA A 47 10.80 -3.03 3.28
C ALA A 47 11.91 -2.08 3.75
N LYS A 48 12.47 -2.33 4.94
CA LYS A 48 13.46 -1.45 5.60
C LYS A 48 14.64 -1.05 4.69
N ALA A 49 15.15 -1.97 3.87
CA ALA A 49 16.29 -1.71 2.99
C ALA A 49 15.99 -0.67 1.89
N LEU A 50 14.71 -0.50 1.51
CA LEU A 50 14.28 0.37 0.42
C LEU A 50 13.43 1.54 0.92
N ALA A 51 13.19 1.64 2.22
CA ALA A 51 12.23 2.58 2.82
C ALA A 51 10.86 2.59 2.11
N GLN A 52 10.45 1.45 1.55
CA GLN A 52 9.21 1.32 0.77
C GLN A 52 8.14 0.53 1.51
N ILE A 53 6.89 0.92 1.29
CA ILE A 53 5.72 0.17 1.74
C ILE A 53 5.34 -0.85 0.68
N PHE A 54 5.00 -2.06 1.10
CA PHE A 54 4.50 -3.10 0.22
C PHE A 54 3.38 -3.93 0.85
N ILE A 55 2.63 -4.61 -0.01
CA ILE A 55 1.66 -5.64 0.35
C ILE A 55 1.91 -6.92 -0.44
N VAL A 56 1.32 -8.02 0.04
CA VAL A 56 1.24 -9.26 -0.74
C VAL A 56 -0.17 -9.39 -1.31
N TYR A 57 -0.29 -9.39 -2.64
CA TYR A 57 -1.55 -9.57 -3.34
C TYR A 57 -1.40 -10.70 -4.36
N ARG A 58 -2.31 -11.70 -4.30
CA ARG A 58 -2.28 -12.89 -5.18
C ARG A 58 -0.90 -13.58 -5.26
N ARG A 59 -0.20 -13.66 -4.12
CA ARG A 59 1.17 -14.23 -3.98
C ARG A 59 2.29 -13.38 -4.61
N ASP A 60 1.99 -12.19 -5.12
CA ASP A 60 2.97 -11.23 -5.63
C ASP A 60 3.17 -10.08 -4.66
N LYS A 61 4.34 -9.42 -4.70
CA LYS A 61 4.65 -8.25 -3.88
C LYS A 61 4.41 -6.98 -4.68
N TRP A 62 3.58 -6.12 -4.12
CA TRP A 62 3.18 -4.85 -4.71
C TRP A 62 3.69 -3.74 -3.83
N TYR A 63 4.49 -2.84 -4.41
CA TYR A 63 5.18 -1.76 -3.73
C TYR A 63 4.48 -0.44 -4.03
N LEU A 64 4.28 0.37 -3.00
CA LEU A 64 3.70 1.70 -3.13
C LEU A 64 4.62 2.60 -3.97
N LEU A 65 4.08 3.22 -5.03
CA LEU A 65 4.74 4.32 -5.74
C LEU A 65 4.47 5.61 -4.96
N GLY A 66 5.55 6.31 -4.57
CA GLY A 66 5.50 7.61 -3.91
C GLY A 66 5.32 8.78 -4.87
#